data_AF-A0A9E5HZ25-F1
#
_entry.id   AF-A0A9E5HZ25-F1
#
_cell.length_a   1.000
_cell.length_b   1.000
_cell.length_c   1.000
_cell.angle_alpha   90.00
_cell.angle_beta   90.00
_cell.angle_gamma   90.00
#
_symmetry.space_group_name_H-M   'P 1'
#
loop_
_entity.id
_entity.type
_entity.pdbx_description
1 polymer ?
#
loop_
_entity_poly.entity_id
_entity_poly.type
_entity_poly.pdbx_seq_one_letter_code
_entity_poly.pdbx_strand_id
1 'polypeptide(L)' 'MWRAPFRGSKPVHATITIPGSKSVTNRALILSALASSPSKLRRPLRSRDTELMAQGLRSLG' A
#
# COMPACT_ATOMS: atom_id res chain seq x y z
N MET A 1 -7.08 -19.19 -14.45
CA MET A 1 -6.17 -19.72 -13.42
C MET A 1 -4.77 -19.21 -13.70
N TRP A 2 -4.08 -18.64 -12.73
CA TRP A 2 -2.67 -18.25 -12.86
C TRP A 2 -1.77 -19.41 -12.40
N ARG A 3 -0.87 -19.90 -13.25
CA ARG A 3 0.03 -21.02 -12.95
C ARG A 3 1.29 -20.51 -12.25
N ALA A 4 1.57 -21.00 -11.05
CA ALA A 4 2.78 -20.63 -10.32
C ALA A 4 4.03 -21.26 -10.98
N PRO A 5 5.11 -20.49 -11.20
CA PRO A 5 6.33 -21.02 -11.80
C PRO A 5 7.06 -21.98 -10.84
N PHE A 6 7.51 -23.12 -11.36
CA PHE A 6 8.33 -24.09 -10.62
C PHE A 6 9.82 -23.87 -10.93
N ARG A 7 10.60 -23.50 -9.91
CA ARG A 7 12.05 -23.22 -10.05
C ARG A 7 12.94 -24.45 -10.32
N GLY A 8 12.39 -25.67 -10.25
CA GLY A 8 13.18 -26.90 -10.27
C GLY A 8 14.03 -27.08 -9.01
N SER A 9 15.20 -27.70 -9.16
CA SER A 9 16.16 -27.99 -8.08
C SER A 9 17.08 -26.82 -7.72
N LYS A 10 17.06 -25.73 -8.49
CA LYS A 10 17.96 -24.59 -8.28
C LYS A 10 17.41 -23.65 -7.19
N PRO A 11 18.25 -23.16 -6.25
CA PRO A 11 17.83 -22.15 -5.27
C PRO A 11 17.39 -20.84 -5.95
N VAL A 12 16.41 -20.15 -5.36
CA VAL A 12 16.12 -18.75 -5.74
C VAL A 12 17.10 -17.87 -4.97
N HIS A 13 17.89 -17.09 -5.70
CA HIS A 13 18.76 -16.07 -5.14
C HIS A 13 18.34 -14.73 -5.76
N ALA A 14 17.62 -13.91 -4.99
CA ALA A 14 17.10 -12.63 -5.46
C ALA A 14 16.99 -11.63 -4.31
N THR A 15 17.21 -10.36 -4.64
CA THR A 15 16.86 -9.22 -3.79
C THR A 15 15.69 -8.51 -4.44
N ILE A 16 14.59 -8.34 -3.69
CA ILE A 16 13.36 -7.73 -4.20
C ILE A 16 12.97 -6.58 -3.30
N THR A 17 12.66 -5.42 -3.89
CA THR A 17 12.02 -4.32 -3.18
C THR A 17 10.52 -4.52 -3.22
N ILE A 18 9.90 -4.67 -2.04
CA ILE A 18 8.44 -4.72 -1.94
C ILE A 18 7.85 -3.30 -1.86
N PRO A 19 6.61 -3.11 -2.32
CA PRO A 19 5.89 -1.86 -2.14
C PRO A 19 5.71 -1.46 -0.67
N GLY A 20 5.26 -0.23 -0.44
CA GLY A 20 5.00 0.30 0.90
C GLY A 20 3.98 -0.54 1.70
N SER A 21 3.97 -0.36 3.02
CA SER A 21 3.02 -1.07 3.88
C SER A 21 1.60 -0.54 3.74
N LYS A 22 0.65 -1.45 3.53
CA LYS A 22 -0.79 -1.14 3.54
C LYS A 22 -1.21 -0.48 4.85
N SER A 23 -0.92 -1.13 5.98
CA SER A 23 -1.36 -0.66 7.29
C SER A 23 -0.76 0.69 7.65
N VAL A 24 0.51 0.93 7.29
CA VAL A 24 1.14 2.26 7.47
C VAL A 24 0.46 3.30 6.60
N THR A 25 0.20 2.99 5.32
CA THR A 25 -0.47 3.91 4.41
C THR A 25 -1.87 4.27 4.90
N ASN A 26 -2.67 3.29 5.34
CA ASN A 26 -4.02 3.55 5.85
C ASN A 26 -4.02 4.36 7.15
N ARG A 27 -3.10 4.07 8.08
CA ARG A 27 -2.98 4.90 9.31
C ARG A 27 -2.56 6.32 8.97
N ALA A 28 -1.60 6.49 8.06
CA ALA A 28 -1.18 7.82 7.62
C ALA A 28 -2.32 8.59 6.93
N LEU A 29 -3.16 7.92 6.15
CA LEU A 29 -4.36 8.51 5.54
C LEU A 29 -5.35 9.01 6.61
N ILE A 30 -5.65 8.19 7.61
CA ILE A 30 -6.54 8.58 8.73
C ILE A 30 -5.96 9.79 9.48
N LEU A 31 -4.69 9.73 9.86
CA LEU A 31 -4.03 10.84 10.56
C LEU A 31 -4.02 12.12 9.71
N SER A 32 -3.82 12.02 8.39
CA SER A 32 -3.87 13.18 7.51
C SER A 32 -5.26 13.80 7.39
N ALA A 33 -6.33 13.00 7.46
CA ALA A 33 -7.69 13.50 7.43
C ALA A 33 -8.10 14.20 8.75
N LEU A 34 -7.48 13.82 9.87
CA LEU A 34 -7.70 14.45 11.17
C LEU A 34 -6.83 15.70 11.41
N ALA A 35 -5.78 15.89 10.62
CA ALA A 35 -4.85 16.99 10.80
C ALA A 35 -5.49 18.34 10.46
N SER A 36 -5.19 19.37 11.25
CA SER A 36 -5.64 20.75 10.98
C SER A 36 -4.91 21.43 9.81
N SER A 37 -3.91 20.77 9.23
CA SER A 37 -3.12 21.29 8.11
C SER A 37 -2.87 20.22 7.03
N PRO A 38 -2.64 20.63 5.77
CA PRO A 38 -2.38 19.68 4.70
C PRO A 38 -1.18 18.78 4.97
N SER A 39 -1.35 17.48 4.72
CA SER A 39 -0.30 16.47 4.90
C SER A 39 0.19 15.91 3.56
N LYS A 40 1.50 15.63 3.45
CA LYS A 40 2.10 14.98 2.28
C LYS A 40 2.62 13.59 2.62
N LEU A 41 1.93 12.55 2.15
CA LEU A 41 2.36 11.16 2.30
C LEU A 41 3.43 10.83 1.23
N ARG A 42 4.62 10.44 1.66
CA ARG A 42 5.72 10.05 0.75
C ARG A 42 5.72 8.54 0.52
N ARG A 43 5.76 8.13 -0.75
CA ARG A 43 5.75 6.72 -1.18
C ARG A 43 4.62 5.89 -0.53
N PRO A 44 3.36 6.36 -0.56
CA PRO A 44 2.25 5.55 -0.08
C PRO A 44 2.10 4.28 -0.94
N LEU A 45 1.63 3.19 -0.35
CA LEU A 45 1.21 2.03 -1.14
C LEU A 45 0.01 2.44 -2.01
N ARG A 46 0.08 2.16 -3.30
CA ARG A 46 -1.08 2.17 -4.20
C ARG A 46 -1.57 0.75 -4.38
N SER A 47 -2.66 0.42 -3.70
CA SER A 47 -3.36 -0.86 -3.84
C SER A 47 -4.86 -0.60 -3.69
N ARG A 48 -5.67 -1.59 -4.05
CA ARG A 48 -7.13 -1.50 -3.88
C ARG A 48 -7.53 -1.07 -2.47
N ASP A 49 -6.90 -1.64 -1.44
CA ASP A 49 -7.23 -1.35 -0.04
C ASP A 49 -6.92 0.11 0.34
N THR A 50 -5.81 0.68 -0.14
CA THR A 50 -5.43 2.07 0.19
C THR A 50 -6.21 3.08 -0.64
N GLU A 51 -6.59 2.72 -1.86
CA GLU A 51 -7.50 3.50 -2.71
C GLU A 51 -8.91 3.56 -2.11
N LEU A 52 -9.43 2.42 -1.63
CA LEU A 52 -10.72 2.36 -0.94
C LEU A 52 -10.70 3.19 0.35
N MET A 53 -9.63 3.14 1.14
CA MET A 53 -9.47 4.00 2.33
C MET A 53 -9.50 5.49 1.93
N ALA A 54 -8.73 5.88 0.92
CA ALA A 54 -8.68 7.27 0.47
C ALA A 54 -10.04 7.74 -0.11
N GLN A 55 -10.76 6.87 -0.82
CA GLN A 55 -12.12 7.16 -1.30
C GLN A 55 -13.11 7.28 -0.15
N GLY A 56 -13.05 6.36 0.82
CA GLY A 56 -13.87 6.41 2.03
C GLY A 56 -13.69 7.72 2.79
N LEU A 57 -12.44 8.14 3.04
CA LEU A 57 -12.16 9.42 3.69
C LEU A 57 -12.73 10.61 2.90
N ARG A 58 -12.54 10.66 1.57
CA ARG A 58 -13.13 11.72 0.73
C ARG A 58 -14.66 11.74 0.75
N SER A 59 -15.31 10.61 0.97
CA SER A 59 -16.77 10.54 1.04
C SER A 59 -17.34 11.11 2.35
N LEU A 60 -16.49 11.32 3.36
CA LEU A 60 -16.89 11.87 4.67
C LEU A 60 -16.86 13.41 4.71
N GLY A 61 -16.31 14.08 3.69
CA GLY A 61 -16.08 15.53 3.63
C GLY A 61 -14.60 15.88 3.53
#